data_AF-A0A1E3S5M8-F1
#
_entry.id   AF-A0A1E3S5M8-F1
#
_cell.length_a   1.000
_cell.length_b   1.000
_cell.length_c   1.000
_cell.angle_alpha   90.00
_cell.angle_beta   90.00
_cell.angle_gamma   90.00
#
_symmetry.space_group_name_H-M   'P 1'
#
loop_
_entity.id
_entity.type
_entity.pdbx_description
1 polymer ?
#
loop_
_entity_poly.entity_id
_entity_poly.type
_entity_poly.pdbx_seq_one_letter_code
_entity_poly.pdbx_strand_id
1 'polypeptide(L)'
;MRDTWLERDLPVLRAAIAVFERDGDPMDIDDIAAEAGFDTDTTQRALRALSTEPFFSDGRETGNGDILWVGKPTGAALRVAGQWPTAENLLERLVTALEAAGEDGTRTPEERGKLRQIALGLRTAAAQIAIGALGSAGGNLLRG
;
A
#
# COMPACT_ATOMS: atom_id res chain seq x y z
N MET A 1 12.21 9.31 17.02
CA MET A 1 12.66 8.99 15.64
C MET A 1 11.95 9.96 14.71
N ARG A 2 12.66 10.54 13.74
CA ARG A 2 11.98 11.24 12.62
C ARG A 2 11.15 10.22 11.86
N ASP A 3 10.01 10.63 11.32
CA ASP A 3 9.16 9.77 10.51
C ASP A 3 9.76 9.65 9.11
N THR A 4 10.91 8.96 9.01
CA THR A 4 11.67 8.80 7.76
C THR A 4 10.81 8.23 6.64
N TRP A 5 9.83 7.39 7.01
CA TRP A 5 8.89 6.84 6.06
C TRP A 5 8.02 7.94 5.43
N LEU A 6 7.27 8.70 6.23
CA LEU A 6 6.37 9.72 5.70
C LEU A 6 7.12 10.93 5.11
N GLU A 7 8.27 11.28 5.66
CA GLU A 7 9.04 12.47 5.28
C GLU A 7 9.98 12.24 4.10
N ARG A 8 10.36 11.00 3.78
CA ARG A 8 11.37 10.71 2.74
C ARG A 8 11.02 9.51 1.86
N ASP A 9 10.81 8.34 2.45
CA ASP A 9 10.74 7.09 1.67
C ASP A 9 9.44 6.99 0.86
N LEU A 10 8.31 7.34 1.47
CA LEU A 10 7.01 7.35 0.79
C LEU A 10 6.93 8.40 -0.33
N PRO A 11 7.39 9.66 -0.14
CA PRO A 11 7.50 10.61 -1.25
C PRO A 11 8.35 10.09 -2.41
N VAL A 12 9.51 9.47 -2.14
CA VAL A 12 10.36 8.89 -3.21
C VAL A 12 9.67 7.73 -3.93
N LEU A 13 8.98 6.85 -3.20
CA LEU A 13 8.22 5.76 -3.81
C LEU A 13 7.10 6.29 -4.74
N ARG A 14 6.40 7.33 -4.32
CA ARG A 14 5.37 7.99 -5.15
C ARG A 14 5.97 8.66 -6.38
N ALA A 15 7.11 9.33 -6.22
CA ALA A 15 7.84 9.93 -7.32
C ALA A 15 8.28 8.89 -8.35
N ALA A 16 8.84 7.76 -7.91
CA ALA A 16 9.19 6.66 -8.81
C ALA A 16 7.97 6.15 -9.59
N ILE A 17 6.82 5.98 -8.94
CA ILE A 17 5.59 5.61 -9.63
C ILE A 17 5.17 6.65 -10.68
N ALA A 18 5.24 7.94 -10.36
CA ALA A 18 4.92 9.01 -11.30
C ALA A 18 5.88 9.05 -12.50
N VAL A 19 7.18 8.86 -12.27
CA VAL A 19 8.18 8.75 -13.35
C VAL A 19 7.88 7.54 -14.24
N PHE A 20 7.58 6.37 -13.66
CA PHE A 20 7.20 5.19 -14.44
C PHE A 20 5.97 5.43 -15.31
N GLU A 21 4.94 6.11 -14.79
CA GLU A 21 3.72 6.42 -15.54
C GLU A 21 3.98 7.40 -16.69
N ARG A 22 4.93 8.32 -16.53
CA ARG A 22 5.29 9.32 -17.53
C ARG A 22 6.22 8.76 -18.61
N ASP A 23 7.28 8.07 -18.20
CA ASP A 23 8.44 7.77 -19.05
C ASP A 23 8.65 6.26 -19.27
N GLY A 24 8.10 5.40 -18.41
CA GLY A 24 8.23 3.95 -18.49
C GLY A 24 9.42 3.38 -17.70
N ASP A 25 10.00 2.29 -18.22
CA ASP A 25 11.09 1.53 -17.59
C ASP A 25 12.32 1.50 -18.50
N PRO A 26 13.55 1.64 -17.98
CA PRO A 26 13.93 1.85 -16.58
C PRO A 26 13.78 3.31 -16.12
N MET A 27 13.63 3.52 -14.81
CA MET A 27 13.57 4.87 -14.22
C MET A 27 14.92 5.31 -13.67
N ASP A 28 15.43 6.42 -14.18
CA ASP A 28 16.68 7.03 -13.72
C ASP A 28 16.48 7.78 -12.40
N ILE A 29 17.49 7.73 -11.53
CA ILE A 29 17.40 8.34 -10.19
C ILE A 29 17.24 9.84 -10.23
N ASP A 30 17.88 10.53 -11.19
CA ASP A 30 17.82 11.98 -11.24
C ASP A 30 16.39 12.46 -11.56
N ASP A 31 15.65 11.72 -12.37
CA ASP A 31 14.24 12.00 -12.66
C ASP A 31 13.37 11.74 -11.42
N ILE A 32 13.64 10.67 -10.68
CA ILE A 32 12.95 10.35 -9.42
C ILE A 32 13.23 11.44 -8.37
N ALA A 33 14.48 11.89 -8.26
CA ALA A 33 14.88 12.93 -7.31
C ALA A 33 14.22 14.28 -7.65
N ALA A 34 14.20 14.64 -8.93
CA ALA A 34 13.52 15.84 -9.41
C ALA A 34 12.01 15.79 -9.13
N GLU A 35 11.36 14.65 -9.40
CA GLU A 35 9.94 14.44 -9.13
C GLU A 35 9.62 14.45 -7.63
N ALA A 36 10.50 13.89 -6.79
CA ALA A 36 10.35 13.88 -5.34
C ALA A 36 10.65 15.24 -4.68
N GLY A 37 11.31 16.16 -5.39
CA GLY A 37 11.81 17.41 -4.82
C GLY A 37 12.98 17.21 -3.85
N PHE A 38 13.77 16.16 -4.03
CA PHE A 38 14.93 15.83 -3.19
C PHE A 38 16.24 15.90 -3.96
N ASP A 39 17.34 16.04 -3.22
CA ASP A 39 18.68 15.82 -3.78
C ASP A 39 18.93 14.32 -4.03
N THR A 40 19.86 14.04 -4.94
CA THR A 40 20.23 12.68 -5.34
C THR A 40 20.65 11.82 -4.14
N ASP A 41 21.37 12.38 -3.16
CA ASP A 41 21.85 11.66 -1.98
C ASP A 41 20.70 11.21 -1.05
N THR A 42 19.70 12.06 -0.87
CA THR A 42 18.47 11.76 -0.12
C THR A 42 17.65 10.69 -0.84
N THR A 43 17.52 10.81 -2.15
CA THR A 43 16.84 9.82 -2.99
C THR A 43 17.56 8.47 -2.96
N GLN A 44 18.89 8.45 -3.04
CA GLN A 44 19.70 7.23 -2.91
C GLN A 44 19.48 6.52 -1.58
N ARG A 45 19.46 7.27 -0.46
CA ARG A 45 19.14 6.69 0.85
C ARG A 45 17.75 6.09 0.92
N ALA A 46 16.76 6.77 0.32
CA ALA A 46 15.39 6.30 0.28
C ALA A 46 15.26 5.05 -0.58
N LEU A 47 15.83 5.04 -1.78
CA LEU A 47 15.80 3.89 -2.68
C LEU A 47 16.52 2.68 -2.07
N ARG A 48 17.63 2.85 -1.35
CA ARG A 48 18.26 1.73 -0.61
C ARG A 48 17.33 1.13 0.44
N ALA A 49 16.57 1.96 1.15
CA ALA A 49 15.58 1.48 2.12
C ALA A 49 14.39 0.81 1.42
N LEU A 50 13.90 1.37 0.31
CA LEU A 50 12.79 0.80 -0.46
C LEU A 50 13.16 -0.52 -1.13
N SER A 51 14.41 -0.68 -1.57
CA SER A 51 14.94 -1.89 -2.18
C SER A 51 15.10 -3.06 -1.20
N THR A 52 14.89 -2.87 0.10
CA THR A 52 14.81 -4.00 1.05
C THR A 52 13.49 -4.76 0.93
N GLU A 53 12.49 -4.16 0.25
CA GLU A 53 11.19 -4.75 -0.05
C GLU A 53 11.02 -4.92 -1.57
N PRO A 54 10.15 -5.84 -2.04
CA PRO A 54 9.95 -6.09 -3.47
C PRO A 54 9.05 -5.01 -4.11
N PHE A 55 9.42 -3.73 -3.96
CA PHE A 55 8.68 -2.60 -4.52
C PHE A 55 9.01 -2.32 -5.99
N PHE A 56 10.19 -2.76 -6.46
CA PHE A 56 10.61 -2.64 -7.85
C PHE A 56 10.91 -4.02 -8.42
N SER A 57 10.66 -4.23 -9.72
CA SER A 57 10.87 -5.53 -10.37
C SER A 57 12.34 -5.89 -10.54
N ASP A 58 13.20 -4.89 -10.66
CA ASP A 58 14.64 -5.00 -10.81
C ASP A 58 15.31 -3.69 -10.38
N GLY A 59 16.62 -3.66 -10.37
CA GLY A 59 17.40 -2.45 -10.15
C GLY A 59 18.88 -2.70 -10.42
N ARG A 60 19.62 -1.65 -10.72
CA ARG A 60 21.07 -1.74 -10.94
C ARG A 60 21.80 -0.85 -9.98
N GLU A 61 22.86 -1.37 -9.39
CA GLU A 61 23.81 -0.60 -8.59
C GLU A 61 25.16 -0.45 -9.30
N THR A 62 25.88 0.61 -8.98
CA THR A 62 27.29 0.80 -9.29
C THR A 62 28.18 -0.06 -8.40
N GLY A 63 29.46 -0.18 -8.74
CA GLY A 63 30.44 -0.86 -7.89
C GLY A 63 30.66 -0.22 -6.51
N ASN A 64 30.23 1.03 -6.30
CA ASN A 64 30.28 1.72 -5.02
C ASN A 64 28.93 1.69 -4.25
N GLY A 65 27.93 0.95 -4.75
CA GLY A 65 26.64 0.77 -4.07
C GLY A 65 25.67 1.94 -4.21
N ASP A 66 25.88 2.80 -5.22
CA ASP A 66 24.88 3.78 -5.64
C ASP A 66 23.91 3.10 -6.60
N ILE A 67 22.63 3.27 -6.39
CA ILE A 67 21.62 2.79 -7.33
C ILE A 67 21.78 3.64 -8.61
N LEU A 68 21.66 3.04 -9.79
CA LEU A 68 21.70 3.74 -11.08
C LEU A 68 20.29 3.98 -11.59
N TRP A 69 19.48 2.92 -11.56
CA TRP A 69 18.08 2.94 -11.97
C TRP A 69 17.32 1.87 -11.19
N VAL A 70 16.00 2.05 -11.13
CA VAL A 70 15.06 1.06 -10.59
C VAL A 70 14.06 0.66 -11.66
N GLY A 71 13.64 -0.61 -11.59
CA GLY A 71 12.70 -1.19 -12.52
C GLY A 71 11.25 -0.84 -12.18
N LYS A 72 10.32 -1.25 -13.04
CA LYS A 72 8.86 -1.10 -12.87
C LYS A 72 8.37 -1.26 -11.41
N PRO A 73 7.53 -0.34 -10.89
CA PRO A 73 6.89 -0.50 -9.58
C PRO A 73 5.96 -1.72 -9.53
N THR A 74 6.04 -2.49 -8.45
CA THR A 74 5.18 -3.66 -8.25
C THR A 74 3.80 -3.27 -7.70
N GLY A 75 2.86 -4.22 -7.70
CA GLY A 75 1.56 -4.01 -7.07
C GLY A 75 1.65 -3.74 -5.55
N ALA A 76 2.74 -4.17 -4.89
CA ALA A 76 2.98 -3.83 -3.49
C ALA A 76 3.32 -2.33 -3.33
N ALA A 77 4.20 -1.81 -4.19
CA ALA A 77 4.52 -0.38 -4.23
C ALA A 77 3.26 0.48 -4.46
N LEU A 78 2.41 0.11 -5.42
CA LEU A 78 1.18 0.85 -5.72
C LEU A 78 0.19 0.89 -4.54
N ARG A 79 0.05 -0.21 -3.80
CA ARG A 79 -0.81 -0.25 -2.60
C ARG A 79 -0.24 0.60 -1.48
N VAL A 80 1.05 0.47 -1.21
CA VAL A 80 1.74 1.22 -0.14
C VAL A 80 1.76 2.72 -0.43
N ALA A 81 1.91 3.10 -1.70
CA ALA A 81 1.85 4.50 -2.13
C ALA A 81 0.44 5.10 -2.04
N GLY A 82 -0.61 4.27 -1.91
CA GLY A 82 -2.02 4.66 -1.90
C GLY A 82 -2.63 4.82 -3.29
N GLN A 83 -1.93 4.41 -4.34
CA GLN A 83 -2.36 4.45 -5.74
C GLN A 83 -3.38 3.35 -6.05
N TRP A 84 -3.19 2.16 -5.47
CA TRP A 84 -4.16 1.06 -5.54
C TRP A 84 -4.88 0.88 -4.21
N PRO A 85 -6.18 0.52 -4.24
CA PRO A 85 -6.93 0.29 -3.01
C PRO A 85 -6.36 -0.93 -2.27
N THR A 86 -6.29 -0.83 -0.94
CA THR A 86 -5.92 -1.96 -0.08
C THR A 86 -7.09 -2.94 0.05
N ALA A 87 -6.83 -4.16 0.53
CA ALA A 87 -7.88 -5.14 0.76
C ALA A 87 -8.91 -4.62 1.79
N GLU A 88 -8.43 -3.91 2.81
CA GLU A 88 -9.23 -3.26 3.85
C GLU A 88 -10.12 -2.17 3.25
N ASN A 89 -9.55 -1.27 2.43
CA ASN A 89 -10.33 -0.20 1.80
C ASN A 89 -11.35 -0.76 0.80
N LEU A 90 -11.02 -1.82 0.06
CA LEU A 90 -11.97 -2.50 -0.83
C LEU A 90 -13.11 -3.15 -0.02
N LEU A 91 -12.79 -3.78 1.10
CA LEU A 91 -13.78 -4.39 1.98
C LEU A 91 -14.70 -3.34 2.60
N GLU A 92 -14.16 -2.24 3.10
CA GLU A 92 -14.97 -1.13 3.62
C GLU A 92 -15.88 -0.53 2.55
N ARG A 93 -15.37 -0.32 1.33
CA ARG A 93 -16.19 0.15 0.21
C ARG A 93 -17.30 -0.83 -0.14
N LEU A 94 -17.01 -2.14 -0.15
CA LEU A 94 -18.00 -3.18 -0.40
C LEU A 94 -19.09 -3.19 0.68
N VAL A 95 -18.69 -3.17 1.95
CA VAL A 95 -19.61 -3.12 3.09
C VAL A 95 -20.49 -1.87 3.02
N THR A 96 -19.90 -0.71 2.74
CA THR A 96 -20.64 0.56 2.58
C THR A 96 -21.65 0.48 1.44
N ALA A 97 -21.28 -0.11 0.30
CA ALA A 97 -22.19 -0.29 -0.82
C ALA A 97 -23.37 -1.23 -0.48
N LEU A 98 -23.11 -2.30 0.29
CA LEU A 98 -24.15 -3.22 0.75
C LEU A 98 -25.12 -2.56 1.76
N GLU A 99 -24.60 -1.75 2.68
CA GLU A 99 -25.41 -0.98 3.62
C GLU A 99 -26.31 0.01 2.89
N ALA A 100 -25.75 0.79 1.96
CA ALA A 100 -26.50 1.74 1.14
C ALA A 100 -27.59 1.03 0.31
N ALA A 101 -27.26 -0.12 -0.30
CA ALA A 101 -28.25 -0.92 -1.03
C ALA A 101 -29.35 -1.50 -0.11
N GLY A 102 -29.03 -1.78 1.16
CA GLY A 102 -29.99 -2.19 2.17
C GLY A 102 -30.88 -1.06 2.72
N GLU A 103 -30.48 0.19 2.51
CA GLU A 103 -31.27 1.38 2.84
C GLU A 103 -32.16 1.86 1.69
N ASP A 104 -31.88 1.42 0.47
CA ASP A 104 -32.64 1.77 -0.73
C ASP A 104 -34.11 1.34 -0.63
N GLY A 105 -35.00 2.33 -0.53
CA GLY A 105 -36.45 2.14 -0.45
C GLY A 105 -37.12 1.59 -1.70
N THR A 106 -36.41 1.51 -2.83
CA THR A 106 -36.92 0.90 -4.08
C THR A 106 -36.87 -0.63 -4.07
N ARG A 107 -36.15 -1.23 -3.12
CA ARG A 107 -36.01 -2.69 -2.96
C ARG A 107 -37.01 -3.26 -1.96
N THR A 108 -37.27 -4.55 -2.09
CA THR A 108 -38.15 -5.26 -1.13
C THR A 108 -37.54 -5.29 0.27
N PRO A 109 -38.36 -5.35 1.34
CA PRO A 109 -37.87 -5.49 2.71
C PRO A 109 -36.95 -6.70 2.91
N GLU A 110 -37.23 -7.83 2.25
CA GLU A 110 -36.44 -9.04 2.32
C GLU A 110 -35.05 -8.87 1.67
N GLU A 111 -34.98 -8.24 0.50
CA GLU A 111 -33.71 -7.93 -0.17
C GLU A 111 -32.86 -6.99 0.68
N ARG A 112 -33.48 -5.95 1.23
CA ARG A 112 -32.81 -5.00 2.13
C ARG A 112 -32.27 -5.67 3.38
N GLY A 113 -33.06 -6.57 3.97
CA GLY A 113 -32.65 -7.37 5.13
C GLY A 113 -31.43 -8.25 4.83
N LYS A 114 -31.43 -8.95 3.69
CA LYS A 114 -30.29 -9.77 3.25
C LYS A 114 -29.03 -8.95 3.04
N LEU A 115 -29.12 -7.79 2.39
CA LEU A 115 -27.98 -6.90 2.13
C LEU A 115 -27.33 -6.42 3.44
N ARG A 116 -28.15 -6.01 4.42
CA ARG A 116 -27.66 -5.62 5.76
C ARG A 116 -27.01 -6.79 6.50
N GLN A 117 -27.58 -7.99 6.42
CA GLN A 117 -26.99 -9.18 7.03
C GLN A 117 -25.63 -9.53 6.43
N ILE A 118 -25.49 -9.45 5.11
CA ILE A 118 -24.21 -9.68 4.42
C ILE A 118 -23.18 -8.64 4.87
N ALA A 119 -23.54 -7.35 4.89
CA ALA A 119 -22.65 -6.28 5.36
C ALA A 119 -22.16 -6.52 6.79
N LEU A 120 -23.06 -6.87 7.71
CA LEU A 120 -22.73 -7.18 9.10
C LEU A 120 -21.80 -8.39 9.23
N GLY A 121 -22.05 -9.43 8.44
CA GLY A 121 -21.21 -10.64 8.40
C GLY A 121 -19.77 -10.32 7.99
N LEU A 122 -19.60 -9.51 6.94
CA LEU A 122 -18.30 -9.08 6.46
C LEU A 122 -17.54 -8.24 7.50
N ARG A 123 -18.19 -7.28 8.16
CA ARG A 123 -17.57 -6.49 9.25
C ARG A 123 -17.10 -7.37 10.40
N THR A 124 -17.91 -8.35 10.78
CA THR A 124 -17.60 -9.27 11.89
C THR A 124 -16.40 -10.15 11.55
N ALA A 125 -16.36 -10.73 10.34
CA ALA A 125 -15.24 -11.55 9.89
C ALA A 125 -13.92 -10.75 9.85
N ALA A 126 -13.96 -9.51 9.36
CA ALA A 126 -12.79 -8.63 9.32
C ALA A 126 -12.25 -8.33 10.74
N ALA A 127 -13.14 -8.02 11.68
CA ALA A 127 -12.77 -7.75 13.07
C ALA A 127 -12.08 -8.97 13.73
N GLN A 128 -12.55 -10.19 13.45
CA GLN A 128 -11.93 -11.41 13.99
C GLN A 128 -10.52 -11.65 13.43
N ILE A 129 -10.28 -11.39 12.15
CA ILE A 129 -8.95 -11.50 11.54
C ILE A 129 -7.99 -10.48 12.16
N ALA A 130 -8.44 -9.23 12.34
CA ALA A 130 -7.63 -8.18 12.98
C ALA A 130 -7.28 -8.54 14.44
N ILE A 131 -8.24 -9.05 15.21
CA ILE A 131 -8.01 -9.53 16.59
C ILE A 131 -7.03 -10.71 16.61
N GLY A 132 -7.15 -11.65 15.66
CA GLY A 132 -6.26 -12.80 15.55
C GLY A 132 -4.81 -12.41 15.21
N ALA A 133 -4.62 -11.45 14.31
CA ALA A 133 -3.30 -10.92 13.96
C ALA A 133 -2.64 -10.15 15.12
N LEU A 134 -3.42 -9.43 15.93
CA LEU A 134 -2.92 -8.75 17.14
C LEU A 134 -2.67 -9.72 18.30
N GLY A 135 -3.50 -10.76 18.44
CA GLY A 135 -3.38 -11.78 19.48
C GLY A 135 -2.17 -12.71 19.29
N SER A 136 -1.80 -13.00 18.05
CA SER A 136 -0.61 -13.82 17.75
C SER A 136 0.71 -13.10 18.03
N ALA A 137 0.72 -11.76 18.03
CA ALA A 137 1.88 -10.96 18.43
C ALA A 137 2.11 -10.90 19.96
N GLY A 138 1.12 -11.31 20.78
CA GLY A 138 1.21 -11.33 22.25
C GLY A 138 1.31 -12.72 22.88
N GLY A 139 1.25 -13.79 22.09
CA GLY A 139 0.99 -15.15 22.56
C GLY A 139 2.13 -16.14 22.35
N ASN A 140 3.37 -15.80 22.70
CA ASN A 140 4.43 -16.83 22.78
C ASN A 140 5.45 -16.64 23.93
N LEU A 141 5.08 -15.95 25.01
CA LEU A 141 5.92 -15.82 26.22
C LEU A 141 5.52 -16.71 27.39
N LEU A 142 4.52 -17.59 27.23
CA LEU A 142 4.07 -18.48 28.29
C LEU A 142 3.71 -19.87 27.76
N ARG A 143 4.74 -20.69 27.47
CA ARG A 143 4.75 -22.15 27.69
C ARG A 143 6.03 -22.77 27.10
N GLY A 144 6.77 -23.47 27.95
CA GLY A 144 7.79 -24.47 27.57
C GLY A 144 9.19 -24.08 27.98
#